data_AF-A0A959KUN4-F1
#
_entry.id   AF-A0A959KUN4-F1
#
_cell.length_a   1.000
_cell.length_b   1.000
_cell.length_c   1.000
_cell.angle_alpha   90.00
_cell.angle_beta   90.00
_cell.angle_gamma   90.00
#
_symmetry.space_group_name_H-M   'P 1'
#
loop_
_entity.id
_entity.type
_entity.pdbx_description
1 polymer ?
#
loop_
_entity_poly.entity_id
_entity_poly.type
_entity_poly.pdbx_seq_one_letter_code
_entity_poly.pdbx_strand_id
1 'polypeptide(L)'
;MRKLLMLFLSLLSAGWLHSQSLAPEVIASAGEHFATANAQLSWTVGEPVIETYTGSTAQLTQGFHQTNLTVVAVNDPTAAFQVSVFPNPTA
;
A
#
# COMPACT_ATOMS: atom_id res chain seq x y z
N MET A 1 12.85 -31.84 35.67
CA MET A 1 12.51 -30.55 36.30
C MET A 1 13.24 -29.37 35.66
N ARG A 2 14.57 -29.22 35.80
CA ARG A 2 15.32 -28.06 35.26
C ARG A 2 15.21 -27.87 33.74
N LYS A 3 15.29 -28.95 32.96
CA LYS A 3 15.13 -28.90 31.49
C LYS A 3 13.72 -28.49 31.04
N LEU A 4 12.69 -28.94 31.78
CA LEU A 4 11.29 -28.60 31.49
C LEU A 4 11.00 -27.13 31.80
N LEU A 5 11.59 -26.62 32.89
CA LEU A 5 11.52 -25.19 33.24
C LEU A 5 12.18 -24.30 32.17
N MET A 6 13.35 -24.70 31.66
CA MET A 6 14.02 -23.97 30.58
C MET A 6 13.18 -23.95 29.29
N LEU A 7 12.58 -25.09 28.93
CA LEU A 7 11.70 -25.19 27.77
C LEU A 7 10.45 -24.30 27.92
N PHE A 8 9.81 -24.35 29.09
CA PHE A 8 8.65 -23.50 29.38
C PHE A 8 8.99 -22.00 29.27
N LEU A 9 10.16 -21.61 29.80
CA LEU A 9 10.61 -20.22 29.73
C LEU A 9 10.91 -19.77 28.29
N SER A 10 11.47 -20.65 27.44
CA SER A 10 11.68 -20.35 26.01
C SER A 10 10.39 -20.25 25.21
N LEU A 11 9.35 -21.00 25.57
CA LEU A 11 8.05 -20.91 24.91
C LEU A 11 7.30 -19.63 25.32
N LEU A 12 7.47 -19.21 26.57
CA LEU A 12 6.85 -17.98 27.08
C LEU A 12 7.45 -16.71 26.42
N SER A 13 8.74 -16.72 26.11
CA SER A 13 9.40 -15.59 25.43
C SER A 13 9.13 -15.52 23.92
N ALA A 14 8.74 -16.63 23.28
CA ALA A 14 8.49 -16.68 21.85
C ALA A 14 7.33 -15.78 21.39
N GLY A 15 6.34 -15.53 22.25
CA GLY A 15 5.20 -14.65 21.94
C GLY A 15 5.51 -13.15 21.93
N TRP A 16 6.70 -12.75 22.40
CA TRP A 16 7.15 -11.36 22.50
C TRP A 16 8.23 -10.99 21.48
N LEU A 17 8.54 -11.91 20.56
CA LEU A 17 9.51 -11.67 19.50
C LEU A 17 8.80 -10.96 18.34
N HIS A 18 8.94 -9.65 18.28
CA HIS A 18 8.61 -8.90 17.07
C HIS A 18 9.65 -9.23 15.99
N SER A 19 9.17 -9.81 14.88
CA SER A 19 9.97 -10.03 13.67
C SER A 19 10.28 -8.70 12.97
N GLN A 20 11.18 -8.75 11.98
CA GLN A 20 11.50 -7.65 11.07
C GLN A 20 10.23 -6.96 10.51
N SER A 21 10.25 -5.64 10.45
CA SER A 21 9.22 -4.86 9.76
C SER A 21 9.34 -5.11 8.25
N LEU A 22 8.19 -5.34 7.59
CA LEU A 22 8.12 -5.44 6.13
C LEU A 22 7.90 -4.07 5.47
N ALA A 23 7.80 -2.99 6.25
CA ALA A 23 7.67 -1.65 5.71
C ALA A 23 9.00 -1.18 5.09
N PRO A 24 8.97 -0.47 3.95
CA PRO A 24 10.16 0.17 3.40
C PRO A 24 10.79 1.14 4.40
N GLU A 25 12.12 1.15 4.48
CA GLU A 25 12.91 2.08 5.29
C GLU A 25 14.03 2.67 4.42
N VAL A 26 14.36 3.94 4.65
CA VAL A 26 15.41 4.65 3.91
C VAL A 26 16.35 5.37 4.86
N ILE A 27 17.65 5.24 4.61
CA ILE A 27 18.67 6.08 5.22
C ILE A 27 18.97 7.22 4.25
N ALA A 28 18.33 8.38 4.48
CA ALA A 28 18.46 9.54 3.63
C ALA A 28 19.46 10.56 4.20
N SER A 29 20.21 11.21 3.30
CA SER A 29 21.05 12.37 3.64
C SER A 29 20.24 13.65 3.87
N ALA A 30 19.04 13.74 3.27
CA ALA A 30 18.08 14.82 3.47
C ALA A 30 16.67 14.34 3.07
N GLY A 31 15.63 15.02 3.53
CA GLY A 31 14.25 14.78 3.12
C GLY A 31 13.27 15.65 3.90
N GLU A 32 12.08 15.86 3.33
CA GLU A 32 11.03 16.68 3.96
C GLU A 32 9.63 16.24 3.51
N HIS A 33 8.63 16.64 4.27
CA HIS A 33 7.21 16.50 3.95
C HIS A 33 6.51 17.84 4.00
N PHE A 34 5.82 18.18 2.92
CA PHE A 34 4.97 19.36 2.81
C PHE A 34 3.53 18.93 2.54
N ALA A 35 2.58 19.59 3.20
CA ALA A 35 1.16 19.37 2.98
C ALA A 35 0.39 20.70 2.98
N THR A 36 -0.58 20.78 2.08
CA THR A 36 -1.58 21.84 2.01
C THR A 36 -2.97 21.20 1.90
N ALA A 37 -4.04 22.00 1.89
CA ALA A 37 -5.40 21.47 1.75
C ALA A 37 -5.61 20.66 0.44
N ASN A 38 -4.87 20.96 -0.62
CA ASN A 38 -5.11 20.41 -1.95
C ASN A 38 -3.96 19.54 -2.49
N ALA A 39 -2.81 19.49 -1.80
CA ALA A 39 -1.63 18.81 -2.31
C ALA A 39 -0.68 18.41 -1.17
N GLN A 40 0.06 17.32 -1.40
CA GLN A 40 1.13 16.84 -0.55
C GLN A 40 2.37 16.51 -1.37
N LEU A 41 3.56 16.73 -0.81
CA LEU A 41 4.84 16.37 -1.39
C LEU A 41 5.73 15.78 -0.30
N SER A 42 6.26 14.59 -0.55
CA SER A 42 7.29 13.97 0.28
C SER A 42 8.48 13.64 -0.60
N TRP A 43 9.69 13.90 -0.12
CA TRP A 43 10.90 13.60 -0.86
C TRP A 43 12.06 13.22 0.08
N THR A 44 12.96 12.40 -0.43
CA THR A 44 14.19 11.94 0.22
C THR A 44 15.36 12.06 -0.76
N VAL A 45 16.56 12.34 -0.26
CA VAL A 45 17.82 12.33 -1.01
C VAL A 45 18.75 11.32 -0.36
N GLY A 46 19.21 10.33 -1.13
CA GLY A 46 20.06 9.25 -0.61
C GLY A 46 19.70 7.85 -1.10
N GLU A 47 18.75 7.71 -2.03
CA GLU A 47 18.43 6.46 -2.72
C GLU A 47 18.99 6.47 -4.16
N PRO A 48 20.32 6.42 -4.38
CA PRO A 48 20.89 6.46 -5.73
C PRO A 48 20.62 5.17 -6.51
N VAL A 49 20.36 4.05 -5.82
CA VAL A 49 20.15 2.74 -6.41
C VAL A 49 18.98 2.07 -5.71
N ILE A 50 17.92 1.80 -6.47
CA ILE A 50 16.76 1.01 -6.06
C ILE A 50 16.41 0.03 -7.18
N GLU A 51 15.92 -1.16 -6.83
CA GLU A 51 15.52 -2.16 -7.81
C GLU A 51 14.02 -2.48 -7.73
N THR A 52 13.46 -2.85 -8.89
CA THR A 52 12.12 -3.43 -9.00
C THR A 52 12.26 -4.85 -9.52
N TYR A 53 11.91 -5.84 -8.70
CA TYR A 53 11.85 -7.23 -9.11
C TYR A 53 10.44 -7.58 -9.55
N THR A 54 10.32 -8.09 -10.77
CA THR A 54 9.05 -8.54 -11.33
C THR A 54 9.04 -10.05 -11.43
N GLY A 55 8.15 -10.69 -10.66
CA GLY A 55 7.81 -12.11 -10.78
C GLY A 55 6.50 -12.30 -11.55
N SER A 56 6.09 -13.55 -11.74
CA SER A 56 4.82 -13.89 -12.41
C SER A 56 3.58 -13.51 -11.59
N THR A 57 3.69 -13.53 -10.26
CA THR A 57 2.56 -13.31 -9.34
C THR A 57 2.72 -12.07 -8.46
N ALA A 58 3.93 -11.53 -8.35
CA ALA A 58 4.24 -10.44 -7.43
C ALA A 58 5.31 -9.52 -8.01
N GLN A 59 5.24 -8.25 -7.61
CA GLN A 59 6.26 -7.25 -7.86
C GLN A 59 6.79 -6.75 -6.51
N LEU A 60 8.11 -6.65 -6.40
CA LEU A 60 8.80 -6.16 -5.20
C LEU A 60 9.65 -4.96 -5.59
N THR A 61 9.29 -3.79 -5.08
CA THR A 61 9.99 -2.52 -5.28
C THR A 61 10.76 -2.16 -4.02
N GLN A 62 12.01 -1.71 -4.15
CA GLN A 62 12.84 -1.32 -3.02
C GLN A 62 12.72 0.17 -2.63
N GLY A 63 12.20 1.03 -3.52
CA GLY A 63 12.13 2.47 -3.24
C GLY A 63 11.21 2.79 -2.06
N PHE A 64 11.50 3.84 -1.29
CA PHE A 64 10.71 4.21 -0.12
C PHE A 64 9.34 4.81 -0.46
N HIS A 65 9.31 5.79 -1.37
CA HIS A 65 8.09 6.48 -1.78
C HIS A 65 7.30 5.67 -2.83
N GLN A 66 6.49 4.72 -2.37
CA GLN A 66 5.63 3.89 -3.24
C GLN A 66 4.17 4.28 -3.12
N THR A 67 3.55 4.64 -4.24
CA THR A 67 2.10 4.86 -4.32
C THR A 67 1.37 3.52 -4.43
N ASN A 68 0.26 3.38 -3.70
CA ASN A 68 -0.70 2.32 -3.94
C ASN A 68 -1.74 2.80 -4.95
N LEU A 69 -1.63 2.35 -6.20
CA LEU A 69 -2.58 2.69 -7.26
C LEU A 69 -3.64 1.60 -7.38
N THR A 70 -4.87 1.92 -6.99
CA THR A 70 -6.03 1.06 -7.26
C THR A 70 -6.62 1.45 -8.61
N VAL A 71 -6.45 0.60 -9.62
CA VAL A 71 -7.10 0.77 -10.92
C VAL A 71 -8.50 0.17 -10.84
N VAL A 72 -9.52 1.01 -10.98
CA VAL A 72 -10.93 0.59 -10.99
C VAL A 72 -11.45 0.71 -12.41
N ALA A 73 -12.09 -0.35 -12.91
CA ALA A 73 -12.77 -0.29 -14.20
C ALA A 73 -14.05 0.54 -14.05
N VAL A 74 -14.18 1.60 -14.83
CA VAL A 74 -15.43 2.33 -15.02
C VAL A 74 -16.03 1.81 -16.32
N ASN A 75 -17.19 1.17 -16.23
CA ASN A 75 -17.91 0.71 -17.40
C ASN A 75 -18.72 1.87 -17.96
N ASP A 76 -18.21 2.54 -18.99
CA ASP A 76 -19.00 3.50 -19.75
C ASP A 76 -20.08 2.74 -20.52
N PRO A 77 -21.38 2.93 -20.20
CA PRO A 77 -22.43 2.31 -20.99
C PRO A 77 -22.32 2.84 -22.41
N THR A 78 -22.17 1.93 -23.38
CA THR A 78 -22.31 2.27 -24.80
C THR A 78 -23.68 2.92 -24.98
N ALA A 79 -23.69 4.09 -25.61
CA ALA A 79 -24.83 5.02 -25.65
C ALA A 79 -26.02 4.52 -26.51
N ALA A 80 -26.49 3.29 -26.31
CA ALA A 80 -27.71 2.75 -26.88
C ALA A 80 -28.85 2.84 -25.85
N PHE A 81 -29.19 4.06 -25.45
CA PHE A 81 -30.37 4.30 -24.61
C PHE A 81 -31.62 4.33 -25.48
N GLN A 82 -32.56 3.41 -25.26
CA GLN A 82 -33.92 3.56 -25.79
C GLN A 82 -34.72 4.44 -24.84
N VAL A 83 -34.96 5.69 -25.25
CA VAL A 83 -35.80 6.63 -24.52
C VAL A 83 -37.21 6.58 -25.09
N SER A 84 -38.19 6.24 -24.25
CA SER A 84 -39.61 6.36 -24.58
C SER A 84 -40.22 7.53 -23.81
N VAL A 85 -40.91 8.40 -24.53
CA VAL A 85 -41.60 9.58 -23.98
C VAL A 85 -43.09 9.37 -24.14
N PHE A 86 -43.85 9.57 -23.07
CA PHE A 86 -45.31 9.48 -23.08
C PHE A 86 -45.92 10.80 -22.60
N PRO A 87 -47.16 11.12 -23.03
CA PRO A 87 -47.87 12.29 -22.55
C PRO A 87 -48.06 12.23 -21.03
N ASN A 88 -47.84 13.35 -20.35
CA ASN A 88 -48.25 13.50 -18.96
C ASN A 88 -49.79 13.58 -18.90
N PRO A 89 -50.49 12.63 -18.25
CA PRO A 89 -51.96 12.56 -18.28
C PRO A 89 -52.68 13.68 -17.52
N THR A 90 -51.96 14.65 -16.97
CA THR A 90 -52.52 15.80 -16.24
C THR A 90 -52.37 17.15 -16.93
N ALA A 91 -51.91 17.17 -18.20
CA ALA A 91 -51.86 18.38 -19.03
C ALA A 91 -53.06 18.49 -19.98
#